data_AF-A0A1M6HE91-F1
#
_entry.id   AF-A0A1M6HE91-F1
#
_cell.length_a   1.000
_cell.length_b   1.000
_cell.length_c   1.000
_cell.angle_alpha   90.00
_cell.angle_beta   90.00
_cell.angle_gamma   90.00
#
_symmetry.space_group_name_H-M   'P 1'
#
loop_
_entity.id
_entity.type
_entity.pdbx_description
1 polymer ?
#
loop_
_entity_poly.entity_id
_entity_poly.type
_entity_poly.pdbx_seq_one_letter_code
_entity_poly.pdbx_strand_id
1 'polypeptide(L)'
;MKTYVMMKKWISVTMFGALVMLGQTLYAQGEAGLVFRSASWEKIDEELYYLLHKREGQQEGGEKATHAVMAMHQMETSPVYETKRSTTVRFYRKTVVEGEDKYHVAASVKVPKLQGQYIFLFFPKDPKTNQYNVYAIADSRADSPFGAYQFHNLTKMAISGKLGSKQFKISPDKRVSTVKFNYSDGKALPFGLITQVNGKSKWLARNTYQFNPNKHLKVFIYVVNDVNGNPKVKVKGLVDFFEPKPEELSQIP
;
A
#
# COMPACT_ATOMS: atom_id res chain seq x y z
N MET A 1 -9.26 77.46 22.45
CA MET A 1 -8.90 76.61 23.60
C MET A 1 -8.20 75.37 23.05
N LYS A 2 -6.96 75.10 23.53
CA LYS A 2 -6.11 73.92 23.24
C LYS A 2 -6.86 72.62 23.63
N THR A 3 -6.68 71.42 23.06
CA THR A 3 -5.54 70.47 23.05
C THR A 3 -6.00 69.25 22.19
N TYR A 4 -5.32 68.71 21.16
CA TYR A 4 -4.12 67.86 21.05
C TYR A 4 -4.20 66.42 21.63
N VAL A 5 -3.82 65.44 20.76
CA VAL A 5 -3.28 64.07 21.03
C VAL A 5 -4.36 62.98 21.34
N MET A 6 -4.41 61.77 20.75
CA MET A 6 -3.35 60.86 20.31
C MET A 6 -3.80 59.88 19.21
N MET A 7 -2.96 59.76 18.18
CA MET A 7 -2.83 58.58 17.32
C MET A 7 -2.48 57.33 18.14
N LYS A 8 -3.09 56.18 17.83
CA LYS A 8 -2.40 54.88 17.94
C LYS A 8 -2.35 54.22 16.57
N LYS A 9 -1.19 54.39 15.92
CA LYS A 9 -0.69 53.53 14.85
C LYS A 9 -0.61 52.11 15.38
N TRP A 10 -1.13 51.14 14.64
CA TRP A 10 -0.62 49.78 14.67
C TRP A 10 0.08 49.52 13.34
N ILE A 11 1.36 49.17 13.49
CA ILE A 11 2.32 48.88 12.45
C ILE A 11 2.07 47.47 11.93
N SER A 12 2.23 47.36 10.62
CA SER A 12 2.34 46.19 9.76
C SER A 12 2.85 44.90 10.40
N VAL A 13 2.25 43.77 10.00
CA VAL A 13 3.01 42.61 9.54
C VAL A 13 2.33 42.05 8.28
N THR A 14 2.86 42.46 7.14
CA THR A 14 2.88 41.66 5.92
C THR A 14 3.74 40.45 6.21
N MET A 15 3.21 39.22 6.20
CA MET A 15 4.00 38.02 5.86
C MET A 15 3.14 36.76 5.75
N PHE A 16 3.35 36.05 4.65
CA PHE A 16 3.07 34.63 4.43
C PHE A 16 1.60 34.19 4.50
N GLY A 17 0.86 34.53 3.44
CA GLY A 17 -0.08 33.58 2.86
C GLY A 17 0.72 32.40 2.28
N ALA A 18 1.21 31.50 3.15
CA ALA A 18 1.57 30.16 2.76
C ALA A 18 0.26 29.44 2.43
N LEU A 19 -0.11 29.49 1.15
CA LEU A 19 -1.11 28.63 0.57
C LEU A 19 -0.65 27.19 0.82
N VAL A 20 -1.19 26.56 1.86
CA VAL A 20 -1.05 25.13 2.13
C VAL A 20 -1.86 24.40 1.06
N MET A 21 -1.32 24.38 -0.15
CA MET A 21 -1.63 23.40 -1.17
C MET A 21 -0.81 22.15 -0.85
N LEU A 22 -1.40 21.20 -0.12
CA LEU A 22 -0.88 19.83 -0.05
C LEU A 22 -2.00 18.86 0.38
N GLY A 23 -3.04 18.82 -0.45
CA GLY A 23 -3.93 17.65 -0.60
C GLY A 23 -4.08 17.22 -2.07
N GLN A 24 -3.69 18.09 -3.00
CA GLN A 24 -3.56 17.79 -4.42
C GLN A 24 -2.21 18.33 -4.87
N THR A 25 -1.17 17.52 -4.73
CA THR A 25 0.11 17.80 -5.40
C THR A 25 -0.15 17.77 -6.90
N LEU A 26 -0.17 18.97 -7.48
CA LEU A 26 0.15 19.20 -8.88
C LEU A 26 1.37 18.36 -9.23
N TYR A 27 1.16 17.40 -10.12
CA TYR A 27 2.21 16.71 -10.86
C TYR A 27 2.97 17.75 -11.68
N ALA A 28 3.98 18.38 -11.07
CA ALA A 28 5.00 19.08 -11.81
C ALA A 28 5.69 18.07 -12.74
N GLN A 29 5.80 18.42 -14.02
CA GLN A 29 6.48 17.65 -15.07
C GLN A 29 8.02 17.63 -14.87
N GLY A 30 8.47 17.17 -13.72
CA GLY A 30 9.82 16.64 -13.51
C GLY A 30 9.74 15.11 -13.44
N GLU A 31 10.85 14.40 -13.58
CA GLU A 31 10.92 12.93 -13.50
C GLU A 31 10.54 12.39 -12.10
N ALA A 32 9.27 12.51 -11.70
CA ALA A 32 8.81 12.04 -10.41
C ALA A 32 9.03 10.52 -10.31
N GLY A 33 9.82 10.12 -9.31
CA GLY A 33 10.10 8.73 -8.98
C GLY A 33 8.83 7.92 -8.73
N LEU A 34 8.98 6.60 -8.71
CA LEU A 34 7.91 5.69 -8.31
C LEU A 34 7.77 5.75 -6.78
N VAL A 35 6.57 6.10 -6.31
CA VAL A 35 6.23 6.14 -4.89
C VAL A 35 5.64 4.79 -4.48
N PHE A 36 6.09 4.22 -3.37
CA PHE A 36 5.56 2.94 -2.90
C PHE A 36 5.58 2.79 -1.37
N ARG A 37 4.74 1.88 -0.88
CA ARG A 37 4.79 1.29 0.45
C ARG A 37 5.07 -0.21 0.30
N SER A 38 5.53 -0.85 1.36
CA SER A 38 5.77 -2.30 1.41
C SER A 38 4.95 -2.95 2.51
N ALA A 39 4.63 -4.22 2.31
CA ALA A 39 4.04 -5.09 3.32
C ALA A 39 4.48 -6.53 3.04
N SER A 40 4.43 -7.40 4.04
CA SER A 40 4.69 -8.82 3.85
C SER A 40 3.48 -9.69 4.22
N TRP A 41 3.34 -10.80 3.49
CA TRP A 41 2.33 -11.81 3.79
C TRP A 41 2.61 -12.53 5.10
N GLU A 42 3.89 -12.81 5.37
CA GLU A 42 4.41 -13.45 6.58
C GLU A 42 5.50 -12.56 7.18
N LYS A 43 5.82 -12.76 8.46
CA LYS A 43 6.90 -12.03 9.12
C LYS A 43 8.21 -12.21 8.34
N ILE A 44 8.90 -11.11 8.07
CA ILE A 44 10.24 -11.09 7.48
C ILE A 44 11.14 -10.44 8.51
N ASP A 45 12.08 -11.20 9.07
CA ASP A 45 12.96 -10.76 10.15
C ASP A 45 14.26 -10.10 9.65
N GLU A 46 14.50 -10.16 8.34
CA GLU A 46 15.69 -9.61 7.71
C GLU A 46 15.43 -8.23 7.08
N GLU A 47 16.51 -7.48 6.91
CA GLU A 47 16.48 -6.20 6.22
C GLU A 47 16.45 -6.38 4.71
N LEU A 48 15.49 -5.73 4.07
CA LEU A 48 15.45 -5.58 2.63
C LEU A 48 15.82 -4.17 2.22
N TYR A 49 16.48 -4.06 1.09
CA TYR A 49 17.01 -2.81 0.57
C TYR A 49 16.39 -2.51 -0.80
N TYR A 50 16.29 -1.23 -1.14
CA TYR A 50 15.87 -0.77 -2.46
C TYR A 50 16.84 0.31 -2.97
N LEU A 51 16.79 0.59 -4.28
CA LEU A 51 17.59 1.66 -4.87
C LEU A 51 16.93 3.01 -4.66
N LEU A 52 17.64 3.92 -3.98
CA LEU A 52 17.18 5.28 -3.75
C LEU A 52 17.17 6.08 -5.07
N HIS A 53 16.14 6.91 -5.28
CA HIS A 53 16.16 7.88 -6.37
C HIS A 53 17.11 9.04 -6.01
N LYS A 54 18.12 9.31 -6.84
CA LYS A 54 18.90 10.55 -6.74
C LYS A 54 18.19 11.64 -7.56
N ARG A 55 17.93 12.79 -6.93
CA ARG A 55 17.41 13.97 -7.62
C ARG A 55 18.55 14.62 -8.43
N GLU A 56 18.23 15.13 -9.62
CA GLU A 56 19.18 15.91 -10.44
C GLU A 56 19.76 17.07 -9.62
N GLY A 57 21.09 17.18 -9.57
CA GLY A 57 21.83 18.15 -8.76
C GLY A 57 22.83 17.54 -7.75
N GLN A 58 22.73 16.23 -7.47
CA GLN A 58 23.86 15.47 -6.90
C GLN A 58 24.84 15.14 -8.03
N GLN A 59 26.03 15.75 -8.00
CA GLN A 59 27.00 15.68 -9.10
C GLN A 59 27.25 14.23 -9.56
N GLU A 60 27.08 14.03 -10.87
CA GLU A 60 27.50 12.85 -11.61
C GLU A 60 29.03 12.77 -11.64
N GLY A 61 29.58 12.19 -10.58
CA GLY A 61 31.01 11.95 -10.43
C GLY A 61 31.25 10.60 -9.77
N GLY A 62 30.85 9.52 -10.43
CA GLY A 62 31.21 8.15 -10.05
C GLY A 62 30.49 7.59 -8.81
N GLU A 63 29.16 7.63 -8.76
CA GLU A 63 28.44 7.25 -7.55
C GLU A 63 27.85 5.82 -7.60
N LYS A 64 28.34 4.98 -6.68
CA LYS A 64 27.74 3.69 -6.28
C LYS A 64 26.22 3.84 -6.11
N ALA A 65 25.46 2.92 -6.67
CA ALA A 65 24.02 2.84 -6.47
C ALA A 65 23.70 2.83 -4.95
N THR A 66 23.04 3.87 -4.46
CA THR A 66 22.73 4.01 -3.03
C THR A 66 21.54 3.12 -2.68
N HIS A 67 21.79 2.15 -1.81
CA HIS A 67 20.77 1.26 -1.29
C HIS A 67 20.24 1.83 0.03
N ALA A 68 18.93 1.82 0.22
CA ALA A 68 18.28 2.24 1.46
C ALA A 68 17.49 1.07 2.06
N VAL A 69 17.49 0.96 3.39
CA VAL A 69 16.73 -0.07 4.11
C VAL A 69 15.23 0.22 4.04
N MET A 70 14.44 -0.85 4.00
CA MET A 70 12.99 -0.82 3.97
C MET A 70 12.43 -1.56 5.17
N ALA A 71 11.47 -0.93 5.84
CA ALA A 71 10.72 -1.57 6.91
C ALA A 71 9.76 -2.61 6.31
N MET A 72 9.69 -3.78 6.93
CA MET A 72 8.84 -4.89 6.51
C MET A 72 7.97 -5.35 7.66
N HIS A 73 6.67 -5.10 7.56
CA HIS A 73 5.69 -5.50 8.56
C HIS A 73 4.70 -6.51 7.96
N GLN A 74 4.31 -7.49 8.77
CA GLN A 74 3.35 -8.51 8.36
C GLN A 74 1.96 -7.88 8.27
N MET A 75 1.41 -7.82 7.06
CA MET A 75 0.06 -7.31 6.78
C MET A 75 -0.19 -5.90 7.33
N GLU A 76 0.86 -5.09 7.36
CA GLU A 76 0.84 -3.67 7.70
C GLU A 76 1.74 -2.93 6.72
N THR A 77 1.33 -1.74 6.30
CA THR A 77 2.13 -0.95 5.36
C THR A 77 3.25 -0.24 6.10
N SER A 78 4.45 -0.31 5.53
CA SER A 78 5.57 0.55 5.90
C SER A 78 5.32 2.04 5.56
N PRO A 79 6.23 2.93 5.99
CA PRO A 79 6.28 4.30 5.51
C PRO A 79 6.38 4.39 3.98
N VAL A 80 6.13 5.59 3.45
CA VAL A 80 6.22 5.86 2.02
C VAL A 80 7.69 5.98 1.59
N TYR A 81 8.04 5.32 0.48
CA TYR A 81 9.35 5.32 -0.16
C TYR A 81 9.28 5.86 -1.59
N GLU A 82 10.42 6.29 -2.11
CA GLU A 82 10.58 6.77 -3.49
C GLU A 82 11.77 6.08 -4.17
N THR A 83 11.56 5.51 -5.35
CA THR A 83 12.63 4.91 -6.16
C THR A 83 12.60 5.45 -7.59
N LYS A 84 13.69 5.23 -8.34
CA LYS A 84 13.76 5.65 -9.74
C LYS A 84 12.61 5.01 -10.52
N ARG A 85 11.98 5.81 -11.38
CA ARG A 85 10.93 5.33 -12.29
C ARG A 85 11.52 4.23 -13.19
N SER A 86 11.02 3.01 -13.02
CA SER A 86 11.45 1.83 -13.77
C SER A 86 10.26 0.89 -13.94
N THR A 87 10.19 0.19 -15.07
CA THR A 87 9.19 -0.86 -15.29
C THR A 87 9.40 -2.05 -14.37
N THR A 88 10.61 -2.18 -13.81
CA THR A 88 11.00 -3.25 -12.90
C THR A 88 11.67 -2.66 -11.68
N VAL A 89 11.10 -2.89 -10.50
CA VAL A 89 11.69 -2.55 -9.21
C VAL A 89 12.37 -3.79 -8.66
N ARG A 90 13.61 -3.63 -8.20
CA ARG A 90 14.40 -4.69 -7.57
C ARG A 90 14.61 -4.38 -6.10
N PHE A 91 14.60 -5.44 -5.31
CA PHE A 91 14.86 -5.42 -3.88
C PHE A 91 16.04 -6.31 -3.59
N TYR A 92 16.84 -5.90 -2.60
CA TYR A 92 18.16 -6.44 -2.36
C TYR A 92 18.30 -6.89 -0.91
N ARG A 93 19.17 -7.87 -0.69
CA ARG A 93 19.76 -8.18 0.60
C ARG A 93 21.19 -7.71 0.64
N LYS A 94 21.60 -7.25 1.80
CA LYS A 94 22.99 -6.94 2.09
C LYS A 94 23.66 -8.16 2.74
N THR A 95 24.81 -8.54 2.22
CA THR A 95 25.76 -9.47 2.85
C THR A 95 27.09 -8.76 3.02
N VAL A 96 27.85 -9.09 4.06
CA VAL A 96 29.19 -8.54 4.27
C VAL A 96 30.20 -9.61 3.89
N VAL A 97 31.03 -9.36 2.89
CA VAL A 97 32.07 -10.27 2.41
C VAL A 97 33.39 -9.53 2.47
N GLU A 98 34.34 -10.04 3.25
CA GLU A 98 35.67 -9.42 3.43
C GLU A 98 35.61 -7.96 3.92
N GLY A 99 34.59 -7.63 4.71
CA GLY A 99 34.36 -6.27 5.21
C GLY A 99 33.66 -5.33 4.23
N GLU A 100 33.33 -5.80 3.02
CA GLU A 100 32.59 -5.03 2.02
C GLU A 100 31.12 -5.43 1.94
N ASP A 101 30.26 -4.43 1.79
CA ASP A 101 28.82 -4.62 1.56
C ASP A 101 28.57 -5.10 0.12
N LYS A 102 27.99 -6.30 -0.01
CA LYS A 102 27.50 -6.86 -1.28
C LYS A 102 25.98 -6.93 -1.26
N TYR A 103 25.37 -6.47 -2.35
CA TYR A 103 23.92 -6.44 -2.51
C TYR A 103 23.46 -7.47 -3.54
N HIS A 104 22.66 -8.43 -3.10
CA HIS A 104 22.11 -9.50 -3.94
C HIS A 104 20.61 -9.31 -4.12
N VAL A 105 20.10 -9.53 -5.34
CA VAL A 105 18.67 -9.39 -5.64
C VAL A 105 17.88 -10.46 -4.87
N ALA A 106 17.01 -10.02 -3.97
CA ALA A 106 16.10 -10.86 -3.19
C ALA A 106 14.73 -11.00 -3.87
N ALA A 107 14.32 -9.95 -4.61
CA ALA A 107 13.07 -9.90 -5.33
C ALA A 107 13.10 -8.92 -6.49
N SER A 108 12.21 -9.13 -7.46
CA SER A 108 12.00 -8.23 -8.57
C SER A 108 10.52 -8.22 -8.93
N VAL A 109 9.96 -7.05 -9.22
CA VAL A 109 8.55 -6.89 -9.60
C VAL A 109 8.41 -5.97 -10.78
N LYS A 110 7.57 -6.37 -11.74
CA LYS A 110 7.17 -5.51 -12.85
C LYS A 110 5.99 -4.64 -12.41
N VAL A 111 6.13 -3.33 -12.53
CA VAL A 111 5.04 -2.40 -12.25
C VAL A 111 4.14 -2.24 -13.50
N PRO A 112 2.80 -2.31 -13.36
CA PRO A 112 1.91 -2.21 -14.51
C PRO A 112 1.92 -0.83 -15.18
N LYS A 113 2.08 0.24 -14.39
CA LYS A 113 2.20 1.62 -14.86
C LYS A 113 3.38 2.28 -14.15
N LEU A 114 4.09 3.15 -14.87
CA LEU A 114 5.22 3.89 -14.32
C LEU A 114 4.81 5.05 -13.42
N GLN A 115 3.53 5.44 -13.49
CA GLN A 115 2.95 6.52 -12.70
C GLN A 115 1.95 5.94 -11.72
N GLY A 116 2.00 6.43 -10.48
CA GLY A 116 1.09 6.05 -9.41
C GLY A 116 1.81 5.62 -8.14
N GLN A 117 1.01 5.37 -7.11
CA GLN A 117 1.46 4.82 -5.84
C GLN A 117 1.19 3.32 -5.82
N TYR A 118 2.11 2.56 -5.23
CA TYR A 118 2.00 1.10 -5.16
C TYR A 118 2.22 0.59 -3.75
N ILE A 119 1.52 -0.49 -3.40
CA ILE A 119 1.90 -1.36 -2.31
C ILE A 119 2.61 -2.57 -2.92
N PHE A 120 3.84 -2.81 -2.50
CA PHE A 120 4.55 -4.05 -2.82
C PHE A 120 4.33 -5.07 -1.71
N LEU A 121 3.55 -6.12 -2.01
CA LEU A 121 3.26 -7.20 -1.08
C LEU A 121 4.20 -8.38 -1.33
N PHE A 122 5.02 -8.69 -0.33
CA PHE A 122 6.05 -9.73 -0.38
C PHE A 122 5.52 -11.08 0.12
N PHE A 123 5.76 -12.14 -0.65
CA PHE A 123 5.43 -13.52 -0.32
C PHE A 123 6.71 -14.36 -0.36
N PRO A 124 7.04 -15.12 0.69
CA PRO A 124 8.11 -16.09 0.63
C PRO A 124 7.88 -17.05 -0.54
N LYS A 125 8.89 -17.20 -1.39
CA LYS A 125 8.85 -18.13 -2.54
C LYS A 125 9.49 -19.46 -2.16
N ASP A 126 10.66 -19.39 -1.54
CA ASP A 126 11.45 -20.55 -1.15
C ASP A 126 12.21 -20.23 0.15
N PRO A 127 11.98 -20.98 1.24
CA PRO A 127 12.69 -20.79 2.51
C PRO A 127 14.21 -21.01 2.42
N LYS A 128 14.71 -21.74 1.42
CA LYS A 128 16.15 -22.06 1.30
C LYS A 128 16.94 -20.95 0.62
N THR A 129 16.38 -20.37 -0.44
CA THR A 129 16.99 -19.26 -1.18
C THR A 129 16.60 -17.91 -0.60
N ASN A 130 15.69 -17.91 0.37
CA ASN A 130 15.01 -16.75 0.91
C ASN A 130 14.39 -15.87 -0.20
N GLN A 131 14.13 -16.35 -1.42
CA GLN A 131 13.59 -15.47 -2.45
C GLN A 131 12.13 -15.06 -2.17
N TYR A 132 11.72 -13.89 -2.64
CA TYR A 132 10.33 -13.43 -2.54
C TYR A 132 9.65 -13.29 -3.90
N ASN A 133 8.38 -13.69 -3.94
CA ASN A 133 7.44 -13.22 -4.94
C ASN A 133 6.88 -11.88 -4.47
N VAL A 134 6.87 -10.88 -5.34
CA VAL A 134 6.35 -9.55 -5.02
C VAL A 134 5.20 -9.20 -5.95
N TYR A 135 4.12 -8.70 -5.36
CA TYR A 135 2.95 -8.22 -6.08
C TYR A 135 2.89 -6.70 -6.01
N ALA A 136 2.89 -6.05 -7.17
CA ALA A 136 2.62 -4.62 -7.29
C ALA A 136 1.10 -4.38 -7.27
N ILE A 137 0.60 -3.79 -6.19
CA ILE A 137 -0.81 -3.47 -6.03
C ILE A 137 -0.95 -1.97 -6.16
N ALA A 138 -1.78 -1.50 -7.10
CA ALA A 138 -2.06 -0.08 -7.21
C ALA A 138 -2.68 0.43 -5.91
N ASP A 139 -2.09 1.49 -5.37
CA ASP A 139 -2.52 2.15 -4.15
C ASP A 139 -3.21 3.48 -4.46
N SER A 140 -4.11 3.43 -5.45
CA SER A 140 -4.94 4.57 -5.82
C SER A 140 -6.24 4.56 -5.03
N ARG A 141 -6.57 5.69 -4.41
CA ARG A 141 -7.86 5.90 -3.74
C ARG A 141 -9.03 6.03 -4.74
N ALA A 142 -8.76 6.36 -6.00
CA ALA A 142 -9.79 6.42 -7.04
C ALA A 142 -10.46 5.04 -7.24
N ASP A 143 -9.67 3.97 -7.20
CA ASP A 143 -10.16 2.60 -7.41
C ASP A 143 -10.70 1.96 -6.12
N SER A 144 -10.40 2.57 -4.97
CA SER A 144 -10.69 2.03 -3.65
C SER A 144 -10.77 3.13 -2.59
N PRO A 145 -11.89 3.88 -2.54
CA PRO A 145 -12.09 4.93 -1.56
C PRO A 145 -12.25 4.34 -0.15
N PHE A 146 -12.22 5.19 0.88
CA PHE A 146 -12.57 4.79 2.23
C PHE A 146 -14.02 4.25 2.30
N GLY A 147 -14.26 3.26 3.16
CA GLY A 147 -15.50 2.49 3.19
C GLY A 147 -15.62 1.45 2.06
N ALA A 148 -14.63 1.31 1.19
CA ALA A 148 -14.55 0.24 0.20
C ALA A 148 -13.69 -0.94 0.66
N TYR A 149 -14.08 -2.13 0.21
CA TYR A 149 -13.43 -3.39 0.46
C TYR A 149 -12.95 -3.95 -0.88
N GLN A 150 -11.64 -4.04 -1.07
CA GLN A 150 -11.03 -4.62 -2.25
C GLN A 150 -10.63 -6.06 -2.01
N PHE A 151 -10.94 -6.95 -2.94
CA PHE A 151 -10.61 -8.36 -2.87
C PHE A 151 -9.70 -8.74 -4.03
N HIS A 152 -8.46 -9.12 -3.71
CA HIS A 152 -7.44 -9.55 -4.65
C HIS A 152 -7.37 -11.07 -4.65
N ASN A 153 -7.72 -11.69 -5.78
CA ASN A 153 -7.58 -13.12 -5.96
C ASN A 153 -6.21 -13.44 -6.55
N LEU A 154 -5.27 -13.83 -5.69
CA LEU A 154 -3.92 -14.23 -6.11
C LEU A 154 -3.85 -15.74 -6.42
N THR A 155 -4.99 -16.41 -6.50
CA THR A 155 -5.09 -17.84 -6.83
C THR A 155 -5.46 -18.06 -8.28
N LYS A 156 -5.32 -19.30 -8.75
CA LYS A 156 -5.78 -19.74 -10.08
C LYS A 156 -7.27 -20.17 -10.10
N MET A 157 -7.96 -20.10 -8.97
CA MET A 157 -9.35 -20.54 -8.84
C MET A 157 -10.30 -19.36 -8.99
N ALA A 158 -11.47 -19.58 -9.58
CA ALA A 158 -12.54 -18.58 -9.54
C ALA A 158 -13.16 -18.57 -8.14
N ILE A 159 -13.32 -17.37 -7.57
CA ILE A 159 -13.84 -17.21 -6.21
C ILE A 159 -15.13 -16.41 -6.27
N SER A 160 -16.15 -16.89 -5.58
CA SER A 160 -17.36 -16.12 -5.31
C SER A 160 -17.38 -15.71 -3.86
N GLY A 161 -17.84 -14.49 -3.60
CA GLY A 161 -17.89 -13.94 -2.26
C GLY A 161 -19.21 -13.26 -1.95
N LYS A 162 -19.48 -13.12 -0.65
CA LYS A 162 -20.57 -12.32 -0.11
C LYS A 162 -20.00 -11.44 0.99
N LEU A 163 -20.35 -10.16 0.98
CA LEU A 163 -20.09 -9.22 2.06
C LEU A 163 -21.36 -8.43 2.35
N GLY A 164 -21.93 -8.62 3.54
CA GLY A 164 -23.27 -8.14 3.86
C GLY A 164 -24.31 -8.78 2.93
N SER A 165 -25.12 -7.94 2.26
CA SER A 165 -26.06 -8.37 1.22
C SER A 165 -25.43 -8.47 -0.17
N LYS A 166 -24.22 -7.93 -0.38
CA LYS A 166 -23.61 -7.85 -1.71
C LYS A 166 -22.87 -9.14 -2.05
N GLN A 167 -23.15 -9.68 -3.23
CA GLN A 167 -22.38 -10.78 -3.82
C GLN A 167 -21.36 -10.23 -4.80
N PHE A 168 -20.24 -10.91 -4.94
CA PHE A 168 -19.19 -10.56 -5.89
C PHE A 168 -18.49 -11.82 -6.40
N LYS A 169 -17.86 -11.69 -7.56
CA LYS A 169 -17.01 -12.74 -8.16
C LYS A 169 -15.63 -12.16 -8.42
N ILE A 170 -14.61 -12.94 -8.16
CA ILE A 170 -13.22 -12.58 -8.42
C ILE A 170 -12.65 -13.67 -9.32
N SER A 171 -12.38 -13.31 -10.57
CA SER A 171 -11.74 -14.24 -11.50
C SER A 171 -10.33 -14.61 -11.02
N PRO A 172 -9.76 -15.71 -11.52
CA PRO A 172 -8.37 -16.09 -11.29
C PRO A 172 -7.35 -15.00 -11.66
N ASP A 173 -6.11 -15.19 -11.21
CA ASP A 173 -4.91 -14.51 -11.70
C ASP A 173 -4.87 -13.00 -11.45
N LYS A 174 -4.84 -12.64 -10.17
CA LYS A 174 -4.58 -11.28 -9.65
C LYS A 174 -5.66 -10.27 -10.01
N ARG A 175 -6.87 -10.72 -10.31
CA ARG A 175 -8.00 -9.81 -10.49
C ARG A 175 -8.49 -9.27 -9.16
N VAL A 176 -9.04 -8.06 -9.24
CA VAL A 176 -9.55 -7.30 -8.10
C VAL A 176 -11.03 -7.13 -8.26
N SER A 177 -11.77 -7.31 -7.17
CA SER A 177 -13.17 -6.89 -7.06
C SER A 177 -13.29 -5.87 -5.95
N THR A 178 -13.93 -4.74 -6.22
CA THR A 178 -14.20 -3.70 -5.20
C THR A 178 -15.66 -3.74 -4.79
N VAL A 179 -15.94 -3.86 -3.50
CA VAL A 179 -17.28 -3.78 -2.93
C VAL A 179 -17.36 -2.51 -2.07
N LYS A 180 -18.25 -1.60 -2.44
CA LYS A 180 -18.47 -0.32 -1.75
C LYS A 180 -19.76 -0.38 -0.93
N PHE A 181 -19.80 0.30 0.21
CA PHE A 181 -21.02 0.44 1.01
C PHE A 181 -21.24 1.89 1.39
N ASN A 182 -22.51 2.25 1.55
CA ASN A 182 -22.95 3.53 2.07
C ASN A 182 -23.71 3.22 3.37
N TYR A 183 -22.98 2.79 4.39
CA TYR A 183 -23.54 2.53 5.71
C TYR A 183 -22.98 3.54 6.71
N SER A 184 -23.67 3.69 7.84
CA SER A 184 -23.08 4.30 9.03
C SER A 184 -22.01 3.38 9.63
N ASP A 185 -21.07 3.97 10.36
CA ASP A 185 -20.04 3.21 11.09
C ASP A 185 -20.67 2.15 12.02
N GLY A 186 -19.93 1.08 12.27
CA GLY A 186 -20.28 0.03 13.21
C GLY A 186 -21.20 -1.08 12.69
N LYS A 187 -21.71 -1.00 11.46
CA LYS A 187 -22.61 -2.05 10.92
C LYS A 187 -21.88 -3.38 10.70
N ALA A 188 -22.42 -4.47 11.25
CA ALA A 188 -21.91 -5.81 11.01
C ALA A 188 -22.15 -6.27 9.57
N LEU A 189 -21.11 -6.83 8.94
CA LEU A 189 -21.09 -7.33 7.57
C LEU A 189 -20.65 -8.79 7.56
N PRO A 190 -21.61 -9.74 7.48
CA PRO A 190 -21.28 -11.14 7.26
C PRO A 190 -20.44 -11.31 6.00
N PHE A 191 -19.32 -12.00 6.11
CA PHE A 191 -18.36 -12.22 5.05
C PHE A 191 -18.19 -13.71 4.78
N GLY A 192 -18.16 -14.06 3.50
CA GLY A 192 -17.96 -15.43 3.06
C GLY A 192 -17.27 -15.50 1.71
N LEU A 193 -16.35 -16.45 1.56
CA LEU A 193 -15.72 -16.80 0.29
C LEU A 193 -15.90 -18.28 0.00
N ILE A 194 -16.26 -18.59 -1.24
CA ILE A 194 -16.41 -19.94 -1.75
C ILE A 194 -15.69 -20.11 -3.10
N THR A 195 -15.32 -21.34 -3.39
CA THR A 195 -14.87 -21.77 -4.72
C THR A 195 -15.66 -23.02 -5.15
N GLN A 196 -15.67 -23.31 -6.44
CA GLN A 196 -16.23 -24.55 -6.97
C GLN A 196 -15.10 -25.55 -7.23
N VAL A 197 -15.19 -26.75 -6.66
CA VAL A 197 -14.27 -27.87 -6.92
C VAL A 197 -15.10 -29.09 -7.29
N ASN A 198 -14.91 -29.62 -8.49
CA ASN A 198 -15.66 -30.77 -9.00
C ASN A 198 -17.19 -30.59 -8.88
N GLY A 199 -17.69 -29.41 -9.24
CA GLY A 199 -19.12 -29.06 -9.16
C GLY A 199 -19.67 -28.85 -7.74
N LYS A 200 -18.84 -28.91 -6.70
CA LYS A 200 -19.24 -28.70 -5.31
C LYS A 200 -18.68 -27.39 -4.75
N SER A 201 -19.52 -26.65 -4.03
CA SER A 201 -19.13 -25.44 -3.30
C SER A 201 -18.24 -25.79 -2.11
N LYS A 202 -17.02 -25.26 -2.08
CA LYS A 202 -16.10 -25.34 -0.93
C LYS A 202 -15.91 -23.97 -0.31
N TRP A 203 -16.07 -23.90 1.00
CA TRP A 203 -15.81 -22.68 1.77
C TRP A 203 -14.30 -22.44 1.93
N LEU A 204 -13.89 -21.20 1.66
CA LEU A 204 -12.50 -20.76 1.80
C LEU A 204 -12.30 -19.93 3.07
N ALA A 205 -13.26 -19.05 3.37
CA ALA A 205 -13.25 -18.23 4.57
C ALA A 205 -14.68 -17.84 4.94
N ARG A 206 -14.92 -17.65 6.24
CA ARG A 206 -16.13 -17.03 6.80
C ARG A 206 -15.71 -16.15 7.97
N ASN A 207 -16.25 -14.94 8.03
CA ASN A 207 -16.02 -14.02 9.13
C ASN A 207 -17.19 -13.02 9.21
N THR A 208 -17.18 -12.14 10.19
CA THR A 208 -18.04 -10.96 10.24
C THR A 208 -17.13 -9.74 10.38
N TYR A 209 -17.20 -8.82 9.43
CA TYR A 209 -16.49 -7.54 9.54
C TYR A 209 -17.39 -6.49 10.15
N GLN A 210 -16.81 -5.57 10.91
CA GLN A 210 -17.49 -4.31 11.24
C GLN A 210 -17.20 -3.31 10.12
N PHE A 211 -18.25 -2.73 9.54
CA PHE A 211 -18.11 -1.64 8.59
C PHE A 211 -17.55 -0.41 9.30
N ASN A 212 -16.63 0.29 8.65
CA ASN A 212 -16.18 1.60 9.07
C ASN A 212 -15.91 2.46 7.82
N PRO A 213 -16.50 3.66 7.71
CA PRO A 213 -16.39 4.50 6.52
C PRO A 213 -14.99 5.11 6.34
N ASN A 214 -14.19 5.21 7.41
CA ASN A 214 -12.80 5.68 7.40
C ASN A 214 -11.81 4.54 7.22
N LYS A 215 -12.28 3.30 7.17
CA LYS A 215 -11.43 2.13 6.95
C LYS A 215 -11.32 1.83 5.47
N HIS A 216 -10.10 1.51 5.06
CA HIS A 216 -9.79 0.90 3.79
C HIS A 216 -9.27 -0.52 4.02
N LEU A 217 -9.88 -1.49 3.35
CA LEU A 217 -9.48 -2.89 3.49
C LEU A 217 -9.17 -3.51 2.13
N LYS A 218 -7.91 -3.93 1.95
CA LYS A 218 -7.50 -4.80 0.84
C LYS A 218 -7.37 -6.23 1.37
N VAL A 219 -8.26 -7.11 0.94
CA VAL A 219 -8.26 -8.53 1.26
C VAL A 219 -7.54 -9.29 0.17
N PHE A 220 -6.56 -10.11 0.55
CA PHE A 220 -5.75 -10.92 -0.35
C PHE A 220 -6.05 -12.39 -0.11
N ILE A 221 -6.31 -13.12 -1.19
CA ILE A 221 -6.63 -14.54 -1.17
C ILE A 221 -5.50 -15.28 -1.87
N TYR A 222 -4.81 -16.17 -1.16
CA TYR A 222 -3.60 -16.83 -1.64
C TYR A 222 -3.61 -18.33 -1.29
N VAL A 223 -2.99 -19.16 -2.13
CA VAL A 223 -2.79 -20.59 -1.86
C VAL A 223 -1.45 -20.77 -1.16
N VAL A 224 -1.48 -21.42 -0.01
CA VAL A 224 -0.30 -21.93 0.69
C VAL A 224 -0.38 -23.45 0.76
N ASN A 225 0.71 -24.12 1.09
CA ASN A 225 0.65 -25.54 1.42
C ASN A 225 0.49 -25.71 2.94
N ASP A 226 -0.24 -26.73 3.37
CA ASP A 226 -0.25 -27.17 4.76
C ASP A 226 1.01 -27.97 5.10
N VAL A 227 1.11 -28.45 6.34
CA VAL A 227 2.25 -29.23 6.83
C VAL A 227 2.48 -30.54 6.04
N ASN A 228 1.44 -31.04 5.36
CA ASN A 228 1.47 -32.25 4.55
C ASN A 228 1.67 -31.93 3.05
N GLY A 229 1.92 -30.67 2.70
CA GLY A 229 2.09 -30.24 1.31
C GLY A 229 0.78 -30.02 0.55
N ASN A 230 -0.39 -30.15 1.18
CA ASN A 230 -1.66 -29.98 0.50
C ASN A 230 -2.00 -28.49 0.32
N PRO A 231 -2.54 -28.09 -0.83
CA PRO A 231 -2.94 -26.70 -1.06
C PRO A 231 -4.10 -26.29 -0.15
N LYS A 232 -3.89 -25.21 0.60
CA LYS A 232 -4.85 -24.55 1.48
C LYS A 232 -4.95 -23.07 1.10
N VAL A 233 -6.16 -22.56 1.03
CA VAL A 233 -6.38 -21.12 0.82
C VAL A 233 -6.25 -20.40 2.16
N LYS A 234 -5.45 -19.33 2.17
CA LYS A 234 -5.39 -18.36 3.27
C LYS A 234 -5.93 -17.01 2.78
N VAL A 235 -6.55 -16.29 3.70
CA VAL A 235 -7.12 -14.96 3.46
C VAL A 235 -6.56 -14.02 4.51
N LYS A 236 -5.94 -12.92 4.08
CA LYS A 236 -5.44 -11.88 4.99
C LYS A 236 -5.88 -10.51 4.49
N GLY A 237 -6.07 -9.57 5.40
CA GLY A 237 -6.42 -8.19 5.11
C GLY A 237 -5.26 -7.26 5.43
N LEU A 238 -5.00 -6.31 4.54
CA LEU A 238 -4.21 -5.11 4.82
C LEU A 238 -5.21 -3.99 5.09
N VAL A 239 -5.17 -3.46 6.31
CA VAL A 239 -6.08 -2.42 6.77
C VAL A 239 -5.32 -1.11 6.80
N ASP A 240 -5.95 -0.06 6.30
CA ASP A 240 -5.48 1.32 6.45
C ASP A 240 -6.66 2.14 7.01
N PHE A 241 -6.38 3.02 7.96
CA PHE A 241 -7.40 3.88 8.57
C PHE A 241 -7.11 5.31 8.19
N PHE A 242 -8.15 6.03 7.78
CA PHE A 242 -8.09 7.47 7.73
C PHE A 242 -8.22 8.02 9.14
N GLU A 243 -7.14 8.59 9.65
CA GLU A 243 -7.21 9.54 10.74
C GLU A 243 -7.28 10.93 10.12
N PRO A 244 -8.49 11.53 9.99
CA PRO A 244 -8.58 12.91 9.52
C PRO A 244 -7.74 13.78 10.46
N LYS A 245 -6.93 14.66 9.89
CA LYS A 245 -6.25 15.66 10.71
C LYS A 245 -7.30 16.52 11.41
N PRO A 246 -7.06 16.99 12.64
CA PRO A 246 -8.01 17.81 13.38
C PRO A 246 -8.55 19.01 12.58
N GLU A 247 -7.73 19.57 11.69
CA GLU A 247 -8.06 20.69 10.80
C GLU A 247 -9.14 20.32 9.75
N GLU A 248 -9.14 19.08 9.26
CA GLU A 248 -10.06 18.59 8.21
C GLU A 248 -11.43 18.22 8.78
N LEU A 249 -11.51 17.90 10.08
CA LEU A 249 -12.77 17.64 10.79
C LEU A 249 -13.67 18.87 10.86
N SER A 250 -13.10 20.08 10.77
CA SER A 250 -13.85 21.35 10.77
C SER A 250 -14.55 21.66 9.45
N GLN A 251 -14.27 20.88 8.39
CA GLN A 251 -14.81 21.07 7.04
C GLN A 251 -15.75 19.94 6.60
N ILE A 252 -16.00 18.95 7.46
CA ILE A 252 -17.02 17.93 7.22
C ILE A 252 -18.37 18.53 7.65
N PRO A 253 -19.32 18.74 6.72
CA PRO A 253 -20.59 19.41 7.00
C PRO A 253 -21.48 18.63 7.98
#